data_AF-A0A133UN18-F1
#
_entry.id   AF-A0A133UN18-F1
#
_cell.length_a   1.000
_cell.length_b   1.000
_cell.length_c   1.000
_cell.angle_alpha   90.00
_cell.angle_beta   90.00
_cell.angle_gamma   90.00
#
_symmetry.space_group_name_H-M   'P 1'
#
loop_
_entity.id
_entity.type
_entity.pdbx_description
1 polymer ?
#
loop_
_entity_poly.entity_id
_entity_poly.type
_entity_poly.pdbx_seq_one_letter_code
_entity_poly.pdbx_strand_id
1 'polypeptide(L)'
;MKIENKIVQELMESDNPFPILFEYLLEEIWTPKPGIKEYYAQEQEMNKFERFLSNVYGEIYSELLPRYCMDKDKNLDMEHSIILLDSLSLREAILLKKDLQEEGFDVNLSFSYSSLPSDTKFYKEKISYEEIKRKNKTKKIQDPDSISLEGDEDIIWSDFPDAWLENISAGRTKLNKIEDMFNNCKNLLFNILDQMENTPAVTITSDHGYVRSEAAYSFKTNESDQKELRQVMGGSRYKPIENANGEECVKAGYLLNFNGYYLAKERHTWTIGGKYEIFQHGGVSLLECLIPRLEVEG
;
A
#
# COMPACT_ATOMS: atom_id res chain seq x y z
N MET A 1 -0.06 22.25 -7.05
CA MET A 1 -0.35 21.25 -8.09
C MET A 1 -1.49 21.80 -8.93
N LYS A 2 -1.33 21.79 -10.25
CA LYS A 2 -2.38 22.19 -11.19
C LYS A 2 -2.89 20.89 -11.80
N ILE A 3 -4.12 20.51 -11.48
CA ILE A 3 -4.77 19.34 -12.06
C ILE A 3 -5.57 19.82 -13.25
N GLU A 4 -5.43 19.14 -14.39
CA GLU A 4 -6.17 19.51 -15.59
C GLU A 4 -7.65 19.15 -15.46
N ASN A 5 -8.56 19.98 -15.96
CA ASN A 5 -9.99 19.67 -15.91
C ASN A 5 -10.34 18.37 -16.65
N LYS A 6 -9.52 17.97 -17.63
CA LYS A 6 -9.71 16.75 -18.42
C LYS A 6 -9.70 15.49 -17.55
N ILE A 7 -8.76 15.38 -16.61
CA ILE A 7 -8.71 14.17 -15.75
C ILE A 7 -9.93 14.09 -14.82
N VAL A 8 -10.44 15.22 -14.33
CA VAL A 8 -11.63 15.24 -13.48
C VAL A 8 -12.84 14.71 -14.25
N GLN A 9 -13.00 15.16 -15.49
CA GLN A 9 -14.08 14.69 -16.36
C GLN A 9 -13.96 13.18 -16.63
N GLU A 10 -12.76 12.71 -16.97
CA GLU A 10 -12.50 11.29 -17.23
C GLU A 10 -12.80 10.42 -15.99
N LEU A 11 -12.43 10.88 -14.78
CA LEU A 11 -12.73 10.20 -13.53
C LEU A 11 -14.24 10.09 -13.25
N MET A 12 -15.00 11.15 -13.54
CA MET A 12 -16.45 11.18 -13.31
C MET A 12 -17.26 10.41 -14.36
N GLU A 13 -16.75 10.30 -15.58
CA GLU A 13 -17.40 9.59 -16.69
C GLU A 13 -17.05 8.09 -16.73
N SER A 14 -15.96 7.68 -16.06
CA SER A 14 -15.52 6.28 -16.02
C SER A 14 -16.31 5.43 -15.04
N ASP A 15 -16.75 4.25 -15.49
CA ASP A 15 -17.32 3.21 -14.62
C ASP A 15 -16.31 2.70 -13.57
N ASN A 16 -15.02 2.73 -13.90
CA ASN A 16 -13.92 2.38 -13.02
C ASN A 16 -12.83 3.47 -13.08
N PRO A 17 -12.73 4.36 -12.09
CA PRO A 17 -11.75 5.45 -12.13
C PRO A 17 -10.32 4.98 -11.81
N PHE A 18 -10.11 3.79 -11.26
CA PHE A 18 -8.81 3.38 -10.72
C PHE A 18 -7.69 3.21 -11.76
N PRO A 19 -7.93 2.68 -12.98
CA PRO A 19 -6.92 2.69 -14.04
C PRO A 19 -6.43 4.10 -14.38
N ILE A 20 -7.34 5.08 -14.48
CA ILE A 20 -7.00 6.49 -14.75
C ILE A 20 -6.20 7.08 -13.59
N LEU A 21 -6.63 6.80 -12.35
CA LEU A 21 -5.89 7.23 -11.16
C LEU A 21 -4.49 6.61 -11.13
N PHE A 22 -4.37 5.32 -11.41
CA PHE A 22 -3.09 4.61 -11.44
C PHE A 22 -2.13 5.23 -12.47
N GLU A 23 -2.58 5.47 -13.70
CA GLU A 23 -1.78 6.15 -14.73
C GLU A 23 -1.33 7.54 -14.25
N TYR A 24 -2.24 8.33 -13.68
CA TYR A 24 -1.88 9.65 -13.13
C TYR A 24 -0.86 9.57 -11.98
N LEU A 25 -0.99 8.56 -11.11
CA LEU A 25 -0.02 8.33 -10.05
C LEU A 25 1.37 8.06 -10.62
N LEU A 26 1.47 7.27 -11.70
CA LEU A 26 2.75 6.93 -12.34
C LEU A 26 3.35 8.11 -13.11
N GLU A 27 2.54 8.84 -13.86
CA GLU A 27 3.01 9.84 -14.82
C GLU A 27 3.21 11.23 -14.21
N GLU A 28 2.42 11.59 -13.20
CA GLU A 28 2.35 12.97 -12.71
C GLU A 28 2.82 13.12 -11.26
N ILE A 29 2.71 12.06 -10.45
CA ILE A 29 3.08 12.12 -9.01
C ILE A 29 4.40 11.39 -8.75
N TRP A 30 4.47 10.10 -9.06
CA TRP A 30 5.57 9.24 -8.69
C TRP A 30 6.57 9.08 -9.83
N THR A 31 6.98 10.21 -10.40
CA THR A 31 7.94 10.23 -11.49
C THR A 31 9.36 9.88 -11.00
N PRO A 32 10.16 9.13 -11.79
CA PRO A 32 11.54 8.84 -11.44
C PRO A 32 12.34 10.13 -11.18
N LYS A 33 13.14 10.13 -10.11
CA LYS A 33 14.05 11.22 -9.75
C LYS A 33 15.50 10.72 -9.71
N PRO A 34 16.51 11.61 -9.84
CA PRO A 34 17.92 11.22 -9.76
C PRO A 34 18.31 10.54 -8.44
N GLY A 35 17.68 10.92 -7.33
CA GLY A 35 17.93 10.33 -6.02
C GLY A 35 16.67 9.78 -5.35
N ILE A 36 16.82 8.68 -4.59
CA ILE A 36 15.74 8.03 -3.83
C ILE A 36 15.08 9.03 -2.86
N LYS A 37 15.89 9.85 -2.19
CA LYS A 37 15.38 10.89 -1.30
C LYS A 37 14.50 11.93 -1.99
N GLU A 38 14.87 12.35 -3.20
CA GLU A 38 14.09 13.30 -4.00
C GLU A 38 12.81 12.64 -4.50
N TYR A 39 12.88 11.36 -4.85
CA TYR A 39 11.73 10.55 -5.22
C TYR A 39 10.68 10.49 -4.10
N TYR A 40 11.08 10.15 -2.87
CA TYR A 40 10.17 10.11 -1.71
C TYR A 40 9.69 11.49 -1.25
N ALA A 41 10.32 12.59 -1.68
CA ALA A 41 9.82 13.93 -1.38
C ALA A 41 8.49 14.23 -2.09
N GLN A 42 8.17 13.48 -3.17
CA GLN A 42 6.90 13.56 -3.93
C GLN A 42 5.67 13.16 -3.11
N GLU A 43 5.86 12.67 -1.87
CA GLU A 43 4.77 12.41 -0.93
C GLU A 43 3.91 13.67 -0.66
N GLN A 44 4.48 14.88 -0.77
CA GLN A 44 3.69 16.11 -0.62
C GLN A 44 2.71 16.32 -1.77
N GLU A 45 3.10 15.94 -2.97
CA GLU A 45 2.30 15.98 -4.20
C GLU A 45 1.17 14.96 -4.08
N MET A 46 1.49 13.74 -3.64
CA MET A 46 0.49 12.72 -3.33
C MET A 46 -0.53 13.20 -2.28
N ASN A 47 -0.07 13.79 -1.17
CA ASN A 47 -0.95 14.33 -0.14
C ASN A 47 -1.91 15.40 -0.71
N LYS A 48 -1.41 16.30 -1.56
CA LYS A 48 -2.24 17.31 -2.23
C LYS A 48 -3.23 16.67 -3.19
N PHE A 49 -2.86 15.60 -3.88
CA PHE A 49 -3.71 14.89 -4.82
C PHE A 49 -4.85 14.14 -4.14
N GLU A 50 -4.58 13.36 -3.10
CA GLU A 50 -5.66 12.71 -2.34
C GLU A 50 -6.59 13.75 -1.70
N ARG A 51 -6.05 14.90 -1.27
CA ARG A 51 -6.88 15.98 -0.75
C ARG A 51 -7.79 16.57 -1.81
N PHE A 52 -7.28 16.73 -3.02
CA PHE A 52 -8.06 17.19 -4.15
C PHE A 52 -9.19 16.19 -4.47
N LEU A 53 -8.88 14.90 -4.57
CA LEU A 53 -9.87 13.86 -4.84
C LEU A 53 -10.94 13.83 -3.75
N SER A 54 -10.55 13.91 -2.48
CA SER A 54 -11.50 13.99 -1.35
C SER A 54 -12.51 15.14 -1.50
N ASN A 55 -12.05 16.29 -2.01
CA ASN A 55 -12.90 17.48 -2.15
C ASN A 55 -13.79 17.47 -3.42
N VAL A 56 -13.34 16.81 -4.50
CA VAL A 56 -13.99 16.90 -5.82
C VAL A 56 -14.75 15.62 -6.18
N TYR A 57 -14.29 14.47 -5.67
CA TYR A 57 -14.84 13.16 -5.95
C TYR A 57 -14.63 12.21 -4.74
N GLY A 58 -15.13 12.64 -3.58
CA GLY A 58 -14.92 11.95 -2.30
C GLY A 58 -15.53 10.55 -2.21
N GLU A 59 -16.48 10.23 -3.09
CA GLU A 59 -17.10 8.91 -3.30
C GLU A 59 -16.08 7.84 -3.67
N ILE A 60 -14.92 8.22 -4.24
CA ILE A 60 -13.78 7.32 -4.44
C ILE A 60 -13.44 6.60 -3.14
N TYR A 61 -13.41 7.32 -2.02
CA TYR A 61 -12.96 6.76 -0.74
C TYR A 61 -14.08 6.18 0.12
N SER A 62 -15.33 6.65 -0.04
CA SER A 62 -16.46 6.18 0.76
C SER A 62 -17.23 5.03 0.12
N GLU A 63 -17.17 4.87 -1.20
CA GLU A 63 -18.01 3.91 -1.93
C GLU A 63 -17.22 3.05 -2.89
N LEU A 64 -16.48 3.68 -3.82
CA LEU A 64 -15.86 2.95 -4.93
C LEU A 64 -14.69 2.09 -4.45
N LEU A 65 -13.65 2.69 -3.89
CA LEU A 65 -12.45 1.97 -3.46
C LEU A 65 -12.79 0.85 -2.46
N PRO A 66 -13.65 1.06 -1.44
CA PRO A 66 -14.08 -0.02 -0.57
C PRO A 66 -14.73 -1.20 -1.30
N ARG A 67 -15.58 -0.93 -2.30
CA ARG A 67 -16.22 -1.96 -3.10
C ARG A 67 -15.19 -2.80 -3.87
N TYR A 68 -14.23 -2.17 -4.55
CA TYR A 68 -13.19 -2.88 -5.28
C TYR A 68 -12.26 -3.68 -4.36
N CYS A 69 -12.00 -3.21 -3.14
CA CYS A 69 -11.24 -3.97 -2.15
C CYS A 69 -12.02 -5.16 -1.55
N MET A 70 -13.35 -5.18 -1.63
CA MET A 70 -14.18 -6.32 -1.23
C MET A 70 -14.33 -7.38 -2.31
N ASP A 71 -14.27 -6.97 -3.57
CA ASP A 71 -14.40 -7.91 -4.68
C ASP A 71 -13.36 -9.00 -4.48
N LYS A 72 -13.83 -10.26 -4.44
CA LYS A 72 -12.93 -11.39 -4.30
C LYS A 72 -11.98 -11.31 -5.48
N ASP A 73 -10.70 -11.06 -5.20
CA ASP A 73 -9.65 -11.42 -6.14
C ASP A 73 -9.83 -12.92 -6.35
N LYS A 74 -10.39 -13.27 -7.50
CA LYS A 74 -10.74 -14.65 -7.82
C LYS A 74 -9.44 -15.37 -8.13
N ASN A 75 -8.77 -15.77 -7.05
CA ASN A 75 -7.47 -16.39 -6.99
C ASN A 75 -6.36 -15.42 -7.44
N LEU A 76 -5.30 -15.36 -6.63
CA LEU A 76 -4.00 -14.97 -7.15
C LEU A 76 -3.76 -15.81 -8.41
N ASP A 77 -3.43 -15.15 -9.52
CA ASP A 77 -3.16 -15.87 -10.76
C ASP A 77 -1.88 -16.67 -10.59
N MET A 78 -2.03 -17.98 -10.39
CA MET A 78 -0.94 -18.93 -10.14
C MET A 78 -0.32 -19.44 -11.46
N GLU A 79 -0.46 -18.72 -12.57
CA GLU A 79 0.25 -19.04 -13.82
C GLU A 79 1.77 -19.06 -13.61
N HIS A 80 2.26 -18.21 -12.70
CA HIS A 80 3.66 -18.03 -12.37
C HIS A 80 3.88 -17.97 -10.86
N SER A 81 5.14 -18.14 -10.42
CA SER A 81 5.51 -17.98 -9.02
C SER A 81 5.20 -16.56 -8.54
N ILE A 82 4.71 -16.44 -7.31
CA ILE A 82 4.25 -15.17 -6.73
C ILE A 82 5.15 -14.77 -5.57
N ILE A 83 5.67 -13.54 -5.62
CA ILE A 83 6.42 -12.92 -4.54
C ILE A 83 5.51 -11.84 -3.90
N LEU A 84 5.07 -12.09 -2.67
CA LEU A 84 4.28 -11.17 -1.86
C LEU A 84 5.19 -10.47 -0.86
N LEU A 85 5.29 -9.15 -0.95
CA LEU A 85 6.09 -8.31 -0.06
C LEU A 85 5.16 -7.44 0.80
N ASP A 86 5.09 -7.69 2.11
CA ASP A 86 4.16 -6.97 3.00
C ASP A 86 4.43 -5.45 2.99
N SER A 87 3.37 -4.65 2.86
CA SER A 87 3.46 -3.18 2.74
C SER A 87 4.22 -2.64 1.51
N LEU A 88 4.48 -3.43 0.46
CA LEU A 88 5.03 -2.89 -0.77
C LEU A 88 4.04 -1.93 -1.43
N SER A 89 4.37 -0.63 -1.47
CA SER A 89 3.50 0.38 -2.08
C SER A 89 3.87 0.59 -3.56
N LEU A 90 2.98 1.27 -4.29
CA LEU A 90 3.27 1.76 -5.64
C LEU A 90 4.56 2.60 -5.70
N ARG A 91 4.93 3.27 -4.60
CA ARG A 91 6.16 4.06 -4.47
C ARG A 91 7.39 3.22 -4.74
N GLU A 92 7.54 2.11 -4.00
CA GLU A 92 8.69 1.23 -4.13
C GLU A 92 8.63 0.48 -5.47
N ALA A 93 7.44 0.03 -5.89
CA ALA A 93 7.27 -0.75 -7.12
C ALA A 93 7.72 -0.01 -8.38
N ILE A 94 7.53 1.30 -8.47
CA ILE A 94 7.99 2.10 -9.61
C ILE A 94 9.52 2.14 -9.70
N LEU A 95 10.18 2.25 -8.55
CA LEU A 95 11.64 2.20 -8.49
C LEU A 95 12.15 0.78 -8.78
N LEU A 96 11.51 -0.25 -8.22
CA LEU A 96 11.86 -1.66 -8.49
C LEU A 96 11.68 -2.00 -9.96
N LYS A 97 10.61 -1.53 -10.62
CA LYS A 97 10.42 -1.70 -12.07
C LYS A 97 11.65 -1.19 -12.82
N LYS A 98 12.09 0.03 -12.51
CA LYS A 98 13.26 0.63 -13.15
C LYS A 98 14.51 -0.21 -12.93
N ASP A 99 14.77 -0.62 -11.68
CA ASP A 99 15.97 -1.37 -11.32
C ASP A 99 15.96 -2.78 -11.95
N LEU A 100 14.81 -3.45 -12.02
CA LEU A 100 14.64 -4.73 -12.73
C LEU A 100 14.89 -4.59 -14.24
N GLN A 101 14.37 -3.53 -14.87
CA GLN A 101 14.61 -3.25 -16.29
C GLN A 101 16.09 -2.94 -16.57
N GLU A 102 16.81 -2.32 -15.63
CA GLU A 102 18.26 -2.08 -15.72
C GLU A 102 19.06 -3.38 -15.68
N GLU A 103 18.58 -4.40 -14.96
CA GLU A 103 19.16 -5.76 -14.93
C GLU A 103 18.72 -6.63 -16.11
N GLY A 104 17.89 -6.11 -17.02
CA GLY A 104 17.53 -6.75 -18.29
C GLY A 104 16.23 -7.54 -18.28
N PHE A 105 15.45 -7.50 -17.19
CA PHE A 105 14.11 -8.09 -17.16
C PHE A 105 13.12 -7.28 -18.00
N ASP A 106 12.17 -7.97 -18.64
CA ASP A 106 10.94 -7.33 -19.12
C ASP A 106 9.96 -7.20 -17.96
N VAL A 107 9.44 -5.99 -17.75
CA VAL A 107 8.64 -5.67 -16.55
C VAL A 107 7.41 -4.87 -16.92
N ASN A 108 6.25 -5.48 -16.72
CA ASN A 108 4.96 -4.82 -16.79
C ASN A 108 4.50 -4.44 -15.36
N LEU A 109 4.22 -3.16 -15.14
CA LEU A 109 3.70 -2.67 -13.86
C LEU A 109 2.23 -2.32 -14.01
N SER A 110 1.40 -3.04 -13.26
CA SER A 110 -0.04 -2.82 -13.10
C SER A 110 -0.37 -2.68 -11.61
N PHE A 111 -1.65 -2.77 -11.27
CA PHE A 111 -2.10 -2.75 -9.89
C PHE A 111 -3.18 -3.79 -9.64
N SER A 112 -3.35 -4.14 -8.36
CA SER A 112 -4.51 -4.85 -7.83
C SER A 112 -5.06 -4.09 -6.62
N TYR A 113 -6.04 -4.68 -5.93
CA TYR A 113 -6.64 -4.11 -4.73
C TYR A 113 -6.25 -4.92 -3.49
N SER A 114 -5.89 -4.22 -2.42
CA SER A 114 -5.80 -4.80 -1.07
C SER A 114 -7.18 -5.31 -0.60
N SER A 115 -7.24 -5.81 0.64
CA SER A 115 -8.48 -6.02 1.37
C SER A 115 -8.88 -4.77 2.16
N LEU A 116 -10.10 -4.78 2.72
CA LEU A 116 -10.46 -3.86 3.79
C LEU A 116 -10.88 -4.63 5.06
N PRO A 117 -10.33 -4.27 6.24
CA PRO A 117 -9.18 -3.37 6.47
C PRO A 117 -7.93 -3.73 5.64
N SER A 118 -7.14 -2.72 5.26
CA SER A 118 -5.93 -2.90 4.43
C SER A 118 -4.76 -3.37 5.30
N ASP A 119 -4.82 -4.64 5.68
CA ASP A 119 -3.93 -5.28 6.64
C ASP A 119 -3.79 -6.76 6.26
N THR A 120 -2.60 -7.30 6.48
CA THR A 120 -2.19 -8.65 6.11
C THR A 120 -3.21 -9.73 6.46
N LYS A 121 -3.84 -9.63 7.64
CA LYS A 121 -4.81 -10.65 8.08
C LYS A 121 -5.99 -10.72 7.12
N PHE A 122 -6.56 -9.58 6.78
CA PHE A 122 -7.75 -9.51 5.93
C PHE A 122 -7.41 -9.83 4.48
N TYR A 123 -6.20 -9.53 4.03
CA TYR A 123 -5.77 -9.88 2.68
C TYR A 123 -5.60 -11.39 2.54
N LYS A 124 -4.99 -12.04 3.54
CA LYS A 124 -4.91 -13.52 3.62
C LYS A 124 -6.30 -14.17 3.61
N GLU A 125 -7.28 -13.59 4.30
CA GLU A 125 -8.67 -14.04 4.26
C GLU A 125 -9.30 -13.83 2.87
N LYS A 126 -9.11 -12.66 2.24
CA LYS A 126 -9.61 -12.31 0.90
C LYS A 126 -9.18 -13.33 -0.16
N ILE A 127 -7.90 -13.69 -0.17
CA ILE A 127 -7.32 -14.62 -1.14
C ILE A 127 -7.46 -16.10 -0.72
N SER A 128 -8.07 -16.40 0.43
CA SER A 128 -8.13 -17.75 0.99
C SER A 128 -6.75 -18.41 1.12
N TYR A 129 -5.77 -17.68 1.67
CA TYR A 129 -4.35 -18.06 1.70
C TYR A 129 -4.09 -19.46 2.30
N GLU A 130 -4.85 -19.86 3.32
CA GLU A 130 -4.73 -21.19 3.93
C GLU A 130 -5.09 -22.35 2.98
N GLU A 131 -5.96 -22.11 2.00
CA GLU A 131 -6.26 -23.09 0.95
C GLU A 131 -5.15 -23.10 -0.11
N ILE A 132 -4.70 -21.92 -0.53
CA ILE A 132 -3.61 -21.77 -1.50
C ILE A 132 -2.34 -22.44 -0.95
N LYS A 133 -1.97 -22.15 0.29
CA LYS A 133 -0.81 -22.72 0.97
C LYS A 133 -0.83 -24.25 1.07
N ARG A 134 -2.02 -24.86 1.13
CA ARG A 134 -2.16 -26.33 1.15
C ARG A 134 -1.90 -26.98 -0.21
N LYS A 135 -2.09 -26.24 -1.30
CA LYS A 135 -2.02 -26.77 -2.67
C LYS A 135 -0.71 -26.41 -3.38
N ASN A 136 0.03 -25.44 -2.86
CA ASN A 136 1.19 -24.84 -3.50
C ASN A 136 2.40 -24.90 -2.56
N LYS A 137 3.61 -24.97 -3.13
CA LYS A 137 4.88 -24.88 -2.42
C LYS A 137 5.12 -23.45 -1.99
N THR A 138 4.98 -23.19 -0.68
CA THR A 138 5.12 -21.83 -0.14
C THR A 138 6.35 -21.67 0.73
N LYS A 139 7.08 -20.57 0.58
CA LYS A 139 8.09 -20.10 1.53
C LYS A 139 7.63 -18.83 2.24
N LYS A 140 7.88 -18.75 3.55
CA LYS A 140 7.79 -17.50 4.30
C LYS A 140 9.19 -16.95 4.61
N ILE A 141 9.41 -15.66 4.36
CA ILE A 141 10.62 -14.92 4.68
C ILE A 141 10.33 -13.98 5.85
N GLN A 142 11.01 -14.21 6.97
CA GLN A 142 10.91 -13.39 8.19
C GLN A 142 12.26 -12.85 8.64
N ASP A 143 13.34 -13.34 8.02
CA ASP A 143 14.71 -12.91 8.22
C ASP A 143 15.32 -12.65 6.83
N PRO A 144 15.62 -11.38 6.48
CA PRO A 144 16.10 -11.03 5.15
C PRO A 144 17.57 -11.40 4.94
N ASP A 145 18.31 -11.70 6.02
CA ASP A 145 19.73 -12.07 5.96
C ASP A 145 19.94 -13.59 5.82
N SER A 146 18.88 -14.39 5.95
CA SER A 146 18.94 -15.85 5.95
C SER A 146 17.89 -16.49 5.03
N ILE A 147 17.84 -16.02 3.78
CA ILE A 147 16.94 -16.53 2.75
C ILE A 147 17.54 -17.81 2.15
N SER A 148 16.72 -18.86 2.09
CA SER A 148 17.07 -20.11 1.41
C SER A 148 15.81 -20.63 0.72
N LEU A 149 15.82 -20.59 -0.60
CA LEU A 149 14.78 -21.08 -1.49
C LEU A 149 15.24 -22.35 -2.21
N GLU A 150 14.29 -23.18 -2.61
CA GLU A 150 14.52 -24.36 -3.44
C GLU A 150 14.50 -24.01 -4.94
N GLY A 151 13.94 -22.85 -5.32
CA GLY A 151 13.95 -22.29 -6.67
C GLY A 151 12.75 -22.69 -7.53
N ASP A 152 11.79 -23.41 -6.94
CA ASP A 152 10.55 -23.93 -7.53
C ASP A 152 9.34 -23.62 -6.62
N GLU A 153 9.48 -22.66 -5.69
CA GLU A 153 8.37 -22.18 -4.89
C GLU A 153 7.31 -21.50 -5.76
N ASP A 154 6.05 -21.91 -5.58
CA ASP A 154 4.90 -21.25 -6.19
C ASP A 154 4.62 -19.89 -5.52
N ILE A 155 4.88 -19.78 -4.21
CA ILE A 155 4.60 -18.57 -3.43
C ILE A 155 5.71 -18.28 -2.42
N ILE A 156 6.20 -17.05 -2.44
CA ILE A 156 7.16 -16.52 -1.49
C ILE A 156 6.49 -15.33 -0.79
N TRP A 157 6.27 -15.44 0.52
CA TRP A 157 5.66 -14.39 1.33
C TRP A 157 6.69 -13.79 2.27
N SER A 158 6.94 -12.49 2.15
CA SER A 158 7.90 -11.74 2.95
C SER A 158 7.19 -10.78 3.90
N ASP A 159 7.60 -10.78 5.18
CA ASP A 159 7.17 -9.80 6.19
C ASP A 159 7.80 -8.38 5.94
N PHE A 160 8.54 -8.21 4.85
CA PHE A 160 9.21 -6.96 4.43
C PHE A 160 8.63 -6.41 3.12
N PRO A 161 8.58 -5.08 2.92
CA PRO A 161 9.20 -4.03 3.75
C PRO A 161 8.50 -3.64 5.06
N ASP A 162 7.31 -4.16 5.38
CA ASP A 162 6.53 -3.74 6.56
C ASP A 162 7.33 -3.74 7.87
N ALA A 163 8.01 -4.85 8.19
CA ALA A 163 8.84 -4.95 9.39
C ALA A 163 9.99 -3.92 9.44
N TRP A 164 10.49 -3.43 8.30
CA TRP A 164 11.46 -2.32 8.30
C TRP A 164 10.77 -0.99 8.55
N LEU A 165 9.60 -0.76 7.96
CA LEU A 165 8.81 0.46 8.14
C LEU A 165 8.42 0.67 9.62
N GLU A 166 8.00 -0.37 10.32
CA GLU A 166 7.68 -0.34 11.76
C GLU A 166 8.86 0.11 12.63
N ASN A 167 10.09 -0.20 12.18
CA ASN A 167 11.33 0.14 12.87
C ASN A 167 11.80 1.59 12.58
N ILE A 168 11.18 2.29 11.63
CA ILE A 168 11.48 3.69 11.35
C ILE A 168 10.81 4.60 12.40
N SER A 169 11.63 5.23 13.24
CA SER A 169 11.20 6.16 14.30
C SER A 169 11.35 7.65 13.94
N ALA A 170 10.74 8.52 14.76
CA ALA A 170 10.68 9.96 14.51
C ALA A 170 12.01 10.73 14.72
N GLY A 171 12.66 11.23 13.64
CA GLY A 171 13.82 12.16 13.68
C GLY A 171 14.24 12.76 12.33
N ARG A 172 15.30 13.59 12.28
CA ARG A 172 15.85 14.17 11.02
C ARG A 172 16.58 13.15 10.12
N THR A 173 16.92 11.98 10.64
CA THR A 173 17.58 10.87 9.92
C THR A 173 16.60 9.99 9.11
N LYS A 174 15.30 10.32 9.10
CA LYS A 174 14.23 9.52 8.47
C LYS A 174 14.38 9.31 6.97
N LEU A 175 14.76 10.34 6.23
CA LEU A 175 14.87 10.21 4.78
C LEU A 175 16.00 9.26 4.39
N ASN A 176 17.04 9.17 5.21
CA ASN A 176 18.06 8.13 5.02
C ASN A 176 17.46 6.76 5.38
N LYS A 177 16.67 6.64 6.45
CA LYS A 177 16.03 5.37 6.82
C LYS A 177 15.04 4.82 5.78
N ILE A 178 14.29 5.68 5.08
CA ILE A 178 13.37 5.22 4.02
C ILE A 178 14.16 4.83 2.75
N GLU A 179 15.27 5.51 2.47
CA GLU A 179 16.21 5.13 1.42
C GLU A 179 16.88 3.79 1.74
N ASP A 180 17.33 3.60 2.99
CA ASP A 180 17.87 2.34 3.48
C ASP A 180 16.82 1.22 3.37
N MET A 181 15.57 1.48 3.77
CA MET A 181 14.45 0.54 3.63
C MET A 181 14.24 0.14 2.17
N PHE A 182 14.20 1.10 1.25
CA PHE A 182 14.06 0.80 -0.18
C PHE A 182 15.23 -0.03 -0.70
N ASN A 183 16.47 0.34 -0.40
CA ASN A 183 17.65 -0.40 -0.82
C ASN A 183 17.66 -1.83 -0.26
N ASN A 184 17.23 -2.02 1.00
CA ASN A 184 17.08 -3.35 1.59
C ASN A 184 15.99 -4.15 0.88
N CYS A 185 14.85 -3.53 0.56
CA CYS A 185 13.76 -4.16 -0.19
C CYS A 185 14.20 -4.60 -1.58
N LYS A 186 14.93 -3.75 -2.28
CA LYS A 186 15.57 -4.07 -3.54
C LYS A 186 16.50 -5.28 -3.41
N ASN A 187 17.46 -5.23 -2.49
CA ASN A 187 18.43 -6.32 -2.31
C ASN A 187 17.75 -7.64 -1.93
N LEU A 188 16.72 -7.58 -1.08
CA LEU A 188 15.89 -8.73 -0.72
C LEU A 188 15.23 -9.33 -1.96
N LEU A 189 14.60 -8.51 -2.80
CA LEU A 189 13.95 -8.97 -4.03
C LEU A 189 14.97 -9.62 -4.98
N PHE A 190 16.10 -8.97 -5.25
CA PHE A 190 17.13 -9.56 -6.13
C PHE A 190 17.69 -10.87 -5.57
N ASN A 191 17.95 -10.96 -4.25
CA ASN A 191 18.35 -12.23 -3.62
C ASN A 191 17.31 -13.34 -3.78
N ILE A 192 16.01 -13.00 -3.83
CA ILE A 192 14.94 -13.96 -4.11
C ILE A 192 14.98 -14.39 -5.58
N LEU A 193 15.07 -13.42 -6.51
CA LEU A 193 15.10 -13.67 -7.95
C LEU A 193 16.32 -14.52 -8.36
N ASP A 194 17.50 -14.24 -7.82
CA ASP A 194 18.74 -15.00 -8.05
C ASP A 194 18.60 -16.48 -7.63
N GLN A 195 17.76 -16.77 -6.62
CA GLN A 195 17.48 -18.15 -6.22
C GLN A 195 16.34 -18.79 -7.02
N MET A 196 15.57 -17.98 -7.77
CA MET A 196 14.47 -18.38 -8.63
C MET A 196 14.86 -18.40 -10.11
N GLU A 197 16.15 -18.31 -10.46
CA GLU A 197 16.69 -18.17 -11.84
C GLU A 197 16.14 -19.14 -12.89
N ASN A 198 15.61 -20.31 -12.48
CA ASN A 198 15.00 -21.27 -13.42
C ASN A 198 13.51 -20.98 -13.71
N THR A 199 12.95 -19.92 -13.12
CA THR A 199 11.55 -19.54 -13.26
C THR A 199 11.42 -18.51 -14.37
N PRO A 200 10.71 -18.81 -15.47
CA PRO A 200 10.67 -17.94 -16.65
C PRO A 200 9.92 -16.62 -16.42
N ALA A 201 9.04 -16.59 -15.41
CA ALA A 201 8.26 -15.42 -15.07
C ALA A 201 7.87 -15.45 -13.58
N VAL A 202 7.80 -14.29 -12.95
CA VAL A 202 7.30 -14.13 -11.58
C VAL A 202 6.35 -12.94 -11.49
N THR A 203 5.36 -13.04 -10.60
CA THR A 203 4.51 -11.91 -10.22
C THR A 203 4.93 -11.38 -8.86
N ILE A 204 5.32 -10.11 -8.77
CA ILE A 204 5.62 -9.44 -7.51
C ILE A 204 4.44 -8.55 -7.13
N THR A 205 3.92 -8.70 -5.91
CA THR A 205 2.78 -7.92 -5.43
C THR A 205 2.84 -7.70 -3.92
N SER A 206 1.79 -7.09 -3.37
CA SER A 206 1.67 -6.75 -1.95
C SER A 206 0.35 -7.24 -1.37
N ASP A 207 0.24 -7.23 -0.06
CA ASP A 207 -1.02 -7.41 0.66
C ASP A 207 -1.74 -6.08 0.92
N HIS A 208 -0.98 -5.02 1.20
CA HIS A 208 -1.42 -3.64 1.33
C HIS A 208 -0.26 -2.68 1.04
N GLY A 209 -0.55 -1.38 0.99
CA GLY A 209 0.48 -0.36 1.14
C GLY A 209 0.34 0.38 2.46
N TYR A 210 0.82 1.62 2.50
CA TYR A 210 0.89 2.42 3.71
C TYR A 210 0.78 3.92 3.45
N VAL A 211 0.37 4.67 4.47
CA VAL A 211 0.39 6.14 4.51
C VAL A 211 1.39 6.67 5.52
N ARG A 212 1.85 7.90 5.27
CA ARG A 212 2.68 8.65 6.21
C ARG A 212 1.81 9.52 7.11
N SER A 213 2.03 9.38 8.41
CA SER A 213 1.21 10.01 9.45
C SER A 213 1.68 11.39 9.89
N GLU A 214 2.85 11.81 9.44
CA GLU A 214 3.43 13.10 9.81
C GLU A 214 2.61 14.26 9.23
N ALA A 215 2.54 15.37 9.97
CA ALA A 215 1.66 16.50 9.65
C ALA A 215 1.84 17.12 8.24
N ALA A 216 2.99 16.92 7.59
CA ALA A 216 3.23 17.38 6.22
C ALA A 216 2.61 16.45 5.15
N TYR A 217 2.27 15.22 5.53
CA TYR A 217 1.78 14.15 4.65
C TYR A 217 0.43 13.59 5.08
N SER A 218 -0.17 14.12 6.15
CA SER A 218 -1.48 13.72 6.66
C SER A 218 -2.51 14.84 6.57
N PHE A 219 -3.77 14.45 6.73
CA PHE A 219 -4.90 15.36 6.74
C PHE A 219 -5.14 15.87 8.15
N LYS A 220 -4.98 17.19 8.34
CA LYS A 220 -5.20 17.83 9.64
C LYS A 220 -6.63 17.59 10.12
N THR A 221 -6.74 17.08 11.34
CA THR A 221 -7.98 17.02 12.11
C THR A 221 -7.94 18.09 13.20
N ASN A 222 -9.07 18.71 13.51
CA ASN A 222 -9.16 19.74 14.54
C ASN A 222 -8.93 19.14 15.95
N GLU A 223 -8.66 19.97 16.96
CA GLU A 223 -8.26 19.47 18.29
C GLU A 223 -9.36 18.69 19.02
N SER A 224 -10.64 19.07 18.87
CA SER A 224 -11.76 18.35 19.49
C SER A 224 -11.86 16.93 18.93
N ASP A 225 -11.80 16.82 17.61
CA ASP A 225 -12.06 15.56 16.90
C ASP A 225 -10.83 14.65 16.99
N GLN A 226 -9.63 15.22 17.13
CA GLN A 226 -8.39 14.50 17.49
C GLN A 226 -8.53 13.74 18.81
N LYS A 227 -9.21 14.31 19.82
CA LYS A 227 -9.42 13.64 21.11
C LYS A 227 -10.42 12.49 20.96
N GLU A 228 -11.48 12.72 20.20
CA GLU A 228 -12.50 11.72 19.94
C GLU A 228 -11.96 10.54 19.13
N LEU A 229 -11.28 10.80 18.01
CA LEU A 229 -10.62 9.78 17.19
C LEU A 229 -9.66 8.91 18.01
N ARG A 230 -8.86 9.51 18.90
CA ARG A 230 -8.01 8.75 19.83
C ARG A 230 -8.81 7.84 20.76
N GLN A 231 -9.92 8.34 21.30
CA GLN A 231 -10.76 7.57 22.21
C GLN A 231 -11.43 6.38 21.48
N VAL A 232 -11.88 6.61 20.25
CA VAL A 232 -12.54 5.61 19.41
C VAL A 232 -11.54 4.59 18.90
N MET A 233 -10.50 5.04 18.21
CA MET A 233 -9.60 4.23 17.39
C MET A 233 -8.28 3.86 18.07
N GLY A 234 -7.92 4.52 19.18
CA GLY A 234 -6.60 4.33 19.79
C GLY A 234 -5.50 4.78 18.82
N GLY A 235 -4.55 3.89 18.50
CA GLY A 235 -3.56 4.13 17.45
C GLY A 235 -3.83 3.43 16.12
N SER A 236 -4.89 2.61 16.04
CA SER A 236 -5.19 1.79 14.88
C SER A 236 -5.93 2.56 13.81
N ARG A 237 -5.69 2.26 12.53
CA ARG A 237 -6.48 2.81 11.42
C ARG A 237 -7.77 2.04 11.16
N TYR A 238 -8.01 0.92 11.84
CA TYR A 238 -9.30 0.24 11.82
C TYR A 238 -9.72 -0.29 13.19
N LYS A 239 -11.02 -0.45 13.40
CA LYS A 239 -11.56 -1.08 14.61
C LYS A 239 -12.92 -1.70 14.35
N PRO A 240 -13.21 -2.91 14.87
CA PRO A 240 -14.54 -3.49 14.77
C PRO A 240 -15.60 -2.59 15.42
N ILE A 241 -16.76 -2.44 14.78
CA ILE A 241 -17.81 -1.52 15.25
C ILE A 241 -18.36 -1.92 16.62
N GLU A 242 -18.35 -3.20 16.98
CA GLU A 242 -18.79 -3.68 18.29
C GLU A 242 -17.86 -3.25 19.44
N ASN A 243 -16.64 -2.82 19.11
CA ASN A 243 -15.60 -2.45 20.08
C ASN A 243 -15.39 -0.93 20.19
N ALA A 244 -16.17 -0.12 19.48
CA ALA A 244 -16.01 1.34 19.47
C ALA A 244 -17.33 2.07 19.14
N ASN A 245 -17.44 3.34 19.54
CA ASN A 245 -18.54 4.22 19.12
C ASN A 245 -17.97 5.33 18.23
N GLY A 246 -17.89 5.08 16.93
CA GLY A 246 -17.23 5.95 15.95
C GLY A 246 -18.17 6.77 15.07
N GLU A 247 -19.48 6.70 15.30
CA GLU A 247 -20.49 7.30 14.40
C GLU A 247 -20.34 8.81 14.22
N GLU A 248 -19.98 9.56 15.27
CA GLU A 248 -19.72 10.99 15.14
C GLU A 248 -18.45 11.28 14.33
N CYS A 249 -17.41 10.44 14.46
CA CYS A 249 -16.21 10.52 13.62
C CYS A 249 -16.50 10.15 12.15
N VAL A 250 -17.47 9.28 11.89
CA VAL A 250 -17.97 8.97 10.54
C VAL A 250 -18.71 10.17 9.95
N LYS A 251 -19.64 10.78 10.71
CA LYS A 251 -20.37 11.99 10.29
C LYS A 251 -19.43 13.17 10.03
N ALA A 252 -18.36 13.28 10.81
CA ALA A 252 -17.32 14.29 10.64
C ALA A 252 -16.40 14.02 9.43
N GLY A 253 -16.52 12.86 8.78
CA GLY A 253 -15.78 12.50 7.56
C GLY A 253 -14.39 11.92 7.81
N TYR A 254 -14.02 11.61 9.05
CA TYR A 254 -12.71 11.04 9.38
C TYR A 254 -12.65 9.53 9.27
N LEU A 255 -13.77 8.87 9.52
CA LEU A 255 -13.91 7.42 9.46
C LEU A 255 -14.93 7.02 8.40
N LEU A 256 -14.75 5.82 7.87
CA LEU A 256 -15.74 5.11 7.08
C LEU A 256 -16.28 3.94 7.91
N ASN A 257 -17.60 3.78 7.97
CA ASN A 257 -18.22 2.55 8.47
C ASN A 257 -18.41 1.59 7.29
N PHE A 258 -17.71 0.47 7.31
CA PHE A 258 -17.73 -0.49 6.22
C PHE A 258 -17.50 -1.92 6.71
N ASN A 259 -18.39 -2.83 6.29
CA ASN A 259 -18.31 -4.26 6.55
C ASN A 259 -18.03 -4.65 8.03
N GLY A 260 -18.64 -3.95 8.99
CA GLY A 260 -18.45 -4.22 10.42
C GLY A 260 -17.21 -3.56 11.04
N TYR A 261 -16.54 -2.67 10.33
CA TYR A 261 -15.39 -1.92 10.82
C TYR A 261 -15.57 -0.41 10.65
N TYR A 262 -15.04 0.34 11.61
CA TYR A 262 -14.63 1.71 11.37
C TYR A 262 -13.23 1.71 10.76
N LEU A 263 -13.05 2.43 9.66
CA LEU A 263 -11.78 2.55 8.93
C LEU A 263 -11.38 4.02 8.85
N ALA A 264 -10.11 4.35 9.04
CA ALA A 264 -9.60 5.69 8.82
C ALA A 264 -9.73 6.04 7.33
N LYS A 265 -10.44 7.13 7.04
CA LYS A 265 -10.65 7.59 5.66
C LYS A 265 -9.44 8.41 5.21
N GLU A 266 -8.98 8.14 3.99
CA GLU A 266 -7.89 8.85 3.33
C GLU A 266 -6.63 8.92 4.23
N ARG A 267 -5.98 10.09 4.30
CA ARG A 267 -4.76 10.33 5.05
C ARG A 267 -5.02 10.96 6.41
N HIS A 268 -6.24 10.84 6.95
CA HIS A 268 -6.55 11.36 8.27
C HIS A 268 -5.74 10.62 9.33
N THR A 269 -5.02 11.39 10.16
CA THR A 269 -4.26 10.87 11.29
C THR A 269 -4.51 11.68 12.55
N TRP A 270 -4.31 11.04 13.70
CA TRP A 270 -4.51 11.67 15.00
C TRP A 270 -3.37 11.37 15.97
N THR A 271 -3.07 12.34 16.82
CA THR A 271 -1.88 12.33 17.67
C THR A 271 -2.06 11.34 18.82
N ILE A 272 -1.32 10.23 18.83
CA ILE A 272 -1.28 9.27 19.94
C ILE A 272 -0.10 9.62 20.84
N GLY A 273 -0.26 9.48 22.16
CA GLY A 273 0.86 9.65 23.10
C GLY A 273 1.79 8.44 23.07
N GLY A 274 3.11 8.65 22.97
CA GLY A 274 4.12 7.57 23.00
C GLY A 274 4.95 7.47 21.72
N LYS A 275 5.51 6.27 21.45
CA LYS A 275 6.22 5.98 20.20
C LYS A 275 5.18 6.00 19.07
N TYR A 276 5.27 6.98 18.19
CA TYR A 276 4.32 7.16 17.09
C TYR A 276 4.78 6.37 15.86
N GLU A 277 3.93 5.53 15.30
CA GLU A 277 4.14 4.85 14.02
C GLU A 277 4.02 5.83 12.87
N ILE A 278 5.12 6.05 12.17
CA ILE A 278 5.19 7.04 11.07
C ILE A 278 4.47 6.52 9.83
N PHE A 279 4.62 5.24 9.58
CA PHE A 279 3.98 4.54 8.49
C PHE A 279 2.86 3.74 9.12
N GLN A 280 1.66 3.93 8.58
CA GLN A 280 0.46 3.32 9.11
C GLN A 280 -0.32 2.73 7.95
N HIS A 281 -0.98 1.61 8.19
CA HIS A 281 -1.87 0.95 7.25
C HIS A 281 -3.17 0.56 7.97
N GLY A 282 -4.15 0.05 7.21
CA GLY A 282 -5.42 -0.47 7.71
C GLY A 282 -6.62 0.44 7.44
N GLY A 283 -6.39 1.62 6.84
CA GLY A 283 -7.44 2.57 6.46
C GLY A 283 -7.91 2.40 5.01
N VAL A 284 -8.46 3.48 4.45
CA VAL A 284 -8.93 3.57 3.06
C VAL A 284 -8.26 4.76 2.38
N SER A 285 -7.11 4.53 1.75
CA SER A 285 -6.42 5.52 0.91
C SER A 285 -5.90 4.88 -0.36
N LEU A 286 -5.56 5.68 -1.38
CA LEU A 286 -5.08 5.12 -2.65
C LEU A 286 -3.80 4.32 -2.44
N LEU A 287 -2.88 4.79 -1.59
CA LEU A 287 -1.59 4.12 -1.38
C LEU A 287 -1.61 3.00 -0.35
N GLU A 288 -2.71 2.82 0.40
CA GLU A 288 -2.97 1.61 1.18
C GLU A 288 -3.67 0.53 0.34
N CYS A 289 -4.59 0.94 -0.53
CA CYS A 289 -5.52 0.02 -1.19
C CYS A 289 -5.15 -0.35 -2.63
N LEU A 290 -4.49 0.52 -3.39
CA LEU A 290 -3.93 0.16 -4.70
C LEU A 290 -2.55 -0.45 -4.47
N ILE A 291 -2.47 -1.77 -4.63
CA ILE A 291 -1.24 -2.53 -4.44
C ILE A 291 -0.57 -2.77 -5.80
N PRO A 292 0.76 -2.72 -5.88
CA PRO A 292 1.47 -2.97 -7.14
C PRO A 292 1.30 -4.41 -7.59
N ARG A 293 1.32 -4.62 -8.90
CA ARG A 293 1.51 -5.94 -9.51
C ARG A 293 2.54 -5.80 -10.63
N LEU A 294 3.74 -6.32 -10.38
CA LEU A 294 4.81 -6.41 -11.39
C LEU A 294 4.81 -7.81 -11.97
N GLU A 295 4.64 -7.91 -13.28
CA GLU A 295 4.94 -9.13 -14.03
C GLU A 295 6.38 -8.98 -14.54
N VAL A 296 7.24 -9.92 -14.18
CA VAL A 296 8.66 -9.90 -14.48
C VAL A 296 8.99 -11.16 -15.28
N GLU A 297 9.53 -10.97 -16.48
CA GLU A 297 9.98 -12.04 -17.39
C GLU A 297 11.46 -11.82 -17.73
N GLY A 298 12.26 -12.88 -17.80
CA GLY A 298 13.70 -12.76 -18.10
C GLY A 298 14.44 -14.08 -18.14
#